data_AF-A0A6G3DIX2-F1
#
_entry.id   AF-A0A6G3DIX2-F1
#
_cell.length_a   1.000
_cell.length_b   1.000
_cell.length_c   1.000
_cell.angle_alpha   90.00
_cell.angle_beta   90.00
_cell.angle_gamma   90.00
#
_symmetry.space_group_name_H-M   'P 1'
#
loop_
_entity.id
_entity.type
_entity.pdbx_description
1 polymer ?
#
loop_
_entity_poly.entity_id
_entity_poly.type
_entity_poly.pdbx_seq_one_letter_code
_entity_poly.pdbx_strand_id
1 'polypeptide(L)'
;MSDTNTVTAPADAVTGMVGHVLALAATWTHWDGTPAHVDGRVYTPHKAVRRVADHMVDHLAELEARLAGEETQPDHWHASLVTTDADRAAFTAEDLDEARSRLTRLARIWANRLDALTDEQLDHSPGEGWSFRELAAHLAESVYYADAVGDLS
;
A
#
# COMPACT_ATOMS: atom_id res chain seq x y z
N MET A 1 16.89 -31.06 -0.06
CA MET A 1 16.13 -30.15 0.82
C MET A 1 15.33 -29.28 -0.10
N SER A 2 14.05 -29.60 -0.29
CA SER A 2 13.16 -28.74 -1.04
C SER A 2 12.90 -27.53 -0.16
N ASP A 3 13.33 -26.35 -0.59
CA ASP A 3 12.87 -25.10 -0.04
C ASP A 3 11.35 -25.09 -0.23
N THR A 4 10.61 -25.32 0.85
CA THR A 4 9.22 -24.88 0.96
C THR A 4 9.27 -23.37 0.81
N ASN A 5 9.12 -22.92 -0.43
CA ASN A 5 8.75 -21.55 -0.76
C ASN A 5 7.40 -21.36 -0.07
N THR A 6 7.41 -20.92 1.18
CA THR A 6 6.19 -20.67 1.94
C THR A 6 5.47 -19.57 1.19
N VAL A 7 4.40 -19.95 0.50
CA VAL A 7 3.47 -18.99 -0.10
C VAL A 7 2.96 -18.15 1.06
N THR A 8 3.46 -16.91 1.17
CA THR A 8 3.00 -15.96 2.17
C THR A 8 1.49 -15.82 2.03
N ALA A 9 0.75 -15.94 3.13
CA ALA A 9 -0.69 -15.75 3.08
C ALA A 9 -1.00 -14.33 2.55
N PRO A 10 -2.06 -14.14 1.73
CA PRO A 10 -2.34 -12.82 1.14
C PRO A 10 -2.46 -11.70 2.17
N ALA A 11 -3.08 -11.96 3.33
CA ALA A 11 -3.16 -11.01 4.44
C ALA A 11 -1.78 -10.67 5.04
N ASP A 12 -0.90 -11.66 5.17
CA ASP A 12 0.47 -11.47 5.67
C ASP A 12 1.30 -10.61 4.70
N ALA A 13 1.09 -10.75 3.39
CA ALA A 13 1.76 -9.91 2.40
C ALA A 13 1.38 -8.42 2.56
N VAL A 14 0.09 -8.13 2.72
CA VAL A 14 -0.41 -6.75 2.88
C VAL A 14 0.00 -6.15 4.23
N THR A 15 -0.15 -6.92 5.32
CA THR A 15 0.21 -6.43 6.65
C THR A 15 1.73 -6.29 6.82
N GLY A 16 2.51 -7.19 6.22
CA GLY A 16 3.97 -7.11 6.13
C GLY A 16 4.44 -5.88 5.38
N MET A 17 3.83 -5.57 4.22
CA MET A 17 4.10 -4.35 3.47
C MET A 17 3.87 -3.10 4.32
N VAL A 18 2.74 -2.99 5.02
CA VAL A 18 2.47 -1.84 5.89
C VAL A 18 3.46 -1.77 7.06
N GLY A 19 3.85 -2.91 7.63
CA GLY A 19 4.88 -2.97 8.66
C GLY A 19 6.21 -2.39 8.18
N HIS A 20 6.64 -2.75 6.97
CA HIS A 20 7.85 -2.23 6.33
C HIS A 20 7.76 -0.72 6.06
N VAL A 21 6.66 -0.26 5.47
CA VAL A 21 6.42 1.16 5.21
C VAL A 21 6.51 1.97 6.51
N LEU A 22 5.87 1.52 7.58
CA LEU A 22 5.89 2.21 8.88
C LEU A 22 7.25 2.17 9.58
N ALA A 23 8.06 1.14 9.31
CA ALA A 23 9.43 1.06 9.80
C ALA A 23 10.31 2.14 9.14
N LEU A 24 10.24 2.29 7.81
CA LEU A 24 10.93 3.37 7.10
C LEU A 24 10.39 4.75 7.51
N ALA A 25 9.07 4.91 7.59
CA ALA A 25 8.44 6.16 7.99
C ALA A 25 8.87 6.65 9.37
N ALA A 26 9.25 5.75 10.27
CA ALA A 26 9.78 6.12 11.58
C ALA A 26 11.10 6.91 11.51
N THR A 27 11.83 6.81 10.40
CA THR A 27 13.08 7.54 10.17
C THR A 27 12.83 8.92 9.54
N TRP A 28 11.70 9.09 8.84
CA TRP A 28 11.41 10.27 8.02
C TRP A 28 11.13 11.55 8.81
N THR A 29 11.02 11.48 10.14
CA THR A 29 10.97 12.68 10.99
C THR A 29 12.26 13.50 10.94
N HIS A 30 13.34 12.95 10.40
CA HIS A 30 14.62 13.62 10.15
C HIS A 30 14.76 14.17 8.73
N TRP A 31 13.71 14.06 7.91
CA TRP A 31 13.76 14.49 6.51
C TRP A 31 14.13 15.98 6.41
N ASP A 32 15.13 16.28 5.60
CA ASP A 32 15.74 17.61 5.43
C ASP A 32 14.97 18.51 4.44
N GLY A 33 13.89 17.99 3.86
CA GLY A 33 13.10 18.66 2.83
C GLY A 33 13.56 18.39 1.39
N THR A 34 14.63 17.60 1.18
CA THR A 34 15.13 17.25 -0.14
C THR A 34 14.37 16.04 -0.70
N PRO A 35 13.59 16.18 -1.79
CA PRO A 35 12.84 15.05 -2.35
C PRO A 35 13.76 14.00 -3.00
N ALA A 36 13.36 12.73 -2.93
CA ALA A 36 13.97 11.68 -3.71
C ALA A 36 13.46 11.70 -5.16
N HIS A 37 14.34 11.36 -6.11
CA HIS A 37 14.01 11.28 -7.54
C HIS A 37 14.28 9.87 -8.05
N VAL A 38 13.22 9.10 -8.28
CA VAL A 38 13.28 7.68 -8.67
C VAL A 38 12.37 7.46 -9.86
N ASP A 39 12.87 6.81 -10.91
CA ASP A 39 12.12 6.50 -12.14
C ASP A 39 11.38 7.70 -12.75
N GLY A 40 12.04 8.86 -12.73
CA GLY A 40 11.49 10.12 -13.26
C GLY A 40 10.38 10.73 -12.39
N ARG A 41 10.14 10.22 -11.19
CA ARG A 41 9.14 10.70 -10.24
C ARG A 41 9.79 11.30 -8.99
N VAL A 42 9.07 12.24 -8.39
CA VAL A 42 9.47 12.89 -7.13
C VAL A 42 8.78 12.18 -5.97
N TYR A 43 9.53 11.81 -4.94
CA TYR A 43 9.04 11.20 -3.71
C TYR A 43 9.45 12.01 -2.48
N THR A 44 8.51 12.12 -1.56
CA THR A 44 8.64 12.75 -0.25
C THR A 44 7.98 11.83 0.77
N PRO A 45 8.28 11.96 2.08
CA PRO A 45 7.64 11.16 3.11
C PRO A 45 6.10 11.18 3.03
N HIS A 46 5.52 12.39 2.93
CA HIS A 46 4.06 12.55 2.82
C HIS A 46 3.49 11.92 1.55
N LYS A 47 4.16 12.09 0.40
CA LYS A 47 3.71 11.44 -0.83
C LYS A 47 3.76 9.92 -0.73
N ALA A 48 4.80 9.37 -0.11
CA ALA A 48 4.93 7.93 0.06
C ALA A 48 3.78 7.36 0.91
N VAL A 49 3.52 7.95 2.08
CA VAL A 49 2.37 7.55 2.94
C VAL A 49 1.05 7.68 2.20
N ARG A 50 0.82 8.81 1.52
CA ARG A 50 -0.39 9.04 0.74
C ARG A 50 -0.55 8.00 -0.37
N ARG A 51 0.51 7.70 -1.13
CA ARG A 51 0.46 6.73 -2.24
C ARG A 51 0.19 5.31 -1.78
N VAL A 52 0.76 4.90 -0.63
CA VAL A 52 0.43 3.60 -0.02
C VAL A 52 -1.05 3.58 0.37
N ALA A 53 -1.55 4.62 1.06
CA ALA A 53 -2.95 4.68 1.47
C ALA A 53 -3.91 4.69 0.27
N ASP A 54 -3.65 5.54 -0.73
CA ASP A 54 -4.42 5.63 -1.97
C ASP A 54 -4.48 4.25 -2.65
N HIS A 55 -3.32 3.61 -2.88
CA HIS A 55 -3.26 2.31 -3.57
C HIS A 55 -3.99 1.19 -2.81
N MET A 56 -3.92 1.21 -1.47
CA MET A 56 -4.71 0.32 -0.62
C MET A 56 -6.22 0.60 -0.69
N VAL A 57 -6.64 1.85 -0.85
CA VAL A 57 -8.07 2.21 -0.98
C VAL A 57 -8.58 1.87 -2.38
N ASP A 58 -7.81 2.17 -3.42
CA ASP A 58 -8.17 1.90 -4.82
C ASP A 58 -8.50 0.43 -5.02
N HIS A 59 -7.59 -0.46 -4.58
CA HIS A 59 -7.81 -1.91 -4.71
C HIS A 59 -8.81 -2.46 -3.70
N LEU A 60 -9.05 -1.79 -2.56
CA LEU A 60 -10.11 -2.20 -1.64
C LEU A 60 -11.47 -1.90 -2.26
N ALA A 61 -11.63 -0.74 -2.90
CA ALA A 61 -12.84 -0.39 -3.62
C ALA A 61 -13.09 -1.36 -4.79
N GLU A 62 -12.06 -1.74 -5.53
CA GLU A 62 -12.13 -2.77 -6.57
C GLU A 62 -12.58 -4.13 -6.02
N LEU A 63 -11.95 -4.59 -4.93
CA LEU A 63 -12.29 -5.86 -4.28
C LEU A 63 -13.74 -5.86 -3.79
N GLU A 64 -14.18 -4.81 -3.09
CA GLU A 64 -15.53 -4.72 -2.54
C GLU A 64 -16.60 -4.64 -3.65
N ALA A 65 -16.36 -3.88 -4.72
CA ALA A 65 -17.26 -3.84 -5.88
C ALA A 65 -17.43 -5.23 -6.51
N ARG A 66 -16.32 -5.95 -6.72
CA ARG A 66 -16.35 -7.31 -7.28
C ARG A 66 -17.09 -8.30 -6.37
N LEU A 67 -16.90 -8.21 -5.05
CA LEU A 67 -17.64 -9.03 -4.08
C LEU A 67 -19.14 -8.70 -4.06
N ALA A 68 -19.51 -7.44 -4.27
CA ALA A 68 -20.90 -7.00 -4.33
C ALA A 68 -21.58 -7.29 -5.69
N GLY A 69 -20.81 -7.70 -6.71
CA GLY A 69 -21.31 -7.87 -8.08
C GLY A 69 -21.56 -6.55 -8.80
N GLU A 70 -20.89 -5.48 -8.37
CA GLU A 70 -20.95 -4.13 -8.94
C GLU A 70 -19.83 -3.88 -9.95
N GLU A 71 -20.03 -2.89 -10.84
CA GLU A 71 -18.98 -2.44 -11.76
C GLU A 71 -17.88 -1.68 -11.00
N THR A 72 -16.62 -2.00 -11.29
CA THR A 72 -15.46 -1.32 -10.68
C THR A 72 -15.34 0.12 -11.18
N GLN A 73 -15.08 1.06 -10.28
CA GLN A 73 -14.82 2.45 -10.65
C GLN A 73 -13.33 2.65 -10.98
N PRO A 74 -12.98 3.17 -12.17
CA PRO A 74 -11.57 3.38 -12.54
C PRO A 74 -10.93 4.56 -11.79
N ASP A 75 -9.64 4.42 -11.44
CA ASP A 75 -8.81 5.54 -10.97
C ASP A 75 -8.49 6.49 -12.14
N HIS A 76 -8.89 7.75 -11.98
CA HIS A 76 -8.61 8.83 -12.95
C HIS A 76 -7.55 9.83 -12.44
N TRP A 77 -7.10 9.70 -11.21
CA TRP A 77 -6.24 10.68 -10.57
C TRP A 77 -4.76 10.48 -10.95
N HIS A 78 -4.34 9.25 -11.28
CA HIS A 78 -2.96 8.92 -11.65
C HIS A 78 -1.94 9.45 -10.63
N ALA A 79 -2.26 9.28 -9.35
CA ALA A 79 -1.66 9.96 -8.21
C ALA A 79 -0.13 9.89 -8.12
N SER A 80 0.51 8.85 -8.67
CA SER A 80 1.96 8.68 -8.65
C SER A 80 2.71 9.78 -9.43
N LEU A 81 2.08 10.35 -10.45
CA LEU A 81 2.64 11.42 -11.28
C LEU A 81 2.53 12.81 -10.60
N VAL A 82 1.71 12.94 -9.57
CA VAL A 82 1.43 14.21 -8.90
C VAL A 82 2.17 14.29 -7.57
N THR A 83 2.88 15.39 -7.36
CA THR A 83 3.41 15.79 -6.05
C THR A 83 2.81 17.14 -5.71
N THR A 84 1.91 17.15 -4.72
CA THR A 84 1.19 18.31 -4.24
C THR A 84 2.06 19.16 -3.31
N ASP A 85 1.59 20.36 -2.95
CA ASP A 85 2.29 21.18 -1.95
C ASP A 85 2.22 20.56 -0.54
N ALA A 86 1.12 19.88 -0.22
CA ALA A 86 0.99 19.12 1.03
C ALA A 86 2.04 18.01 1.12
N ASP A 87 2.34 17.34 0.00
CA ASP A 87 3.38 16.32 -0.05
C ASP A 87 4.78 16.89 0.27
N ARG A 88 4.99 18.21 0.15
CA ARG A 88 6.29 18.86 0.38
C ARG A 88 6.47 19.42 1.79
N ALA A 89 5.44 19.32 2.63
CA ALA A 89 5.55 19.73 4.04
C ALA A 89 6.57 18.87 4.79
N ALA A 90 7.14 19.42 5.88
CA ALA A 90 7.94 18.62 6.79
C ALA A 90 7.13 17.43 7.32
N PHE A 91 7.79 16.30 7.57
CA PHE A 91 7.16 15.11 8.13
C PHE A 91 7.45 15.06 9.63
N THR A 92 6.44 15.30 10.45
CA THR A 92 6.60 15.45 11.90
C THR A 92 6.33 14.13 12.66
N ALA A 93 6.53 14.17 13.98
CA ALA A 93 6.16 13.06 14.85
C ALA A 93 4.63 12.82 14.86
N GLU A 94 3.83 13.88 14.74
CA GLU A 94 2.38 13.80 14.59
C GLU A 94 1.97 13.15 13.27
N ASP A 95 2.66 13.48 12.17
CA ASP A 95 2.41 12.85 10.86
C ASP A 95 2.72 11.35 10.90
N LEU A 96 3.80 10.96 11.59
CA LEU A 96 4.12 9.55 11.82
C LEU A 96 3.05 8.84 12.66
N ASP A 97 2.55 9.47 13.73
CA ASP A 97 1.47 8.89 14.55
C ASP A 97 0.19 8.71 13.74
N GLU A 98 -0.17 9.71 12.92
CA GLU A 98 -1.30 9.65 11.99
C GLU A 98 -1.13 8.51 10.99
N ALA A 99 0.04 8.39 10.36
CA ALA A 99 0.36 7.33 9.40
C ALA A 99 0.23 5.94 10.04
N ARG A 100 0.81 5.74 11.23
CA ARG A 100 0.68 4.49 12.00
C ARG A 100 -0.78 4.17 12.29
N SER A 101 -1.52 5.15 12.79
CA SER A 101 -2.93 5.01 13.16
C SER A 101 -3.78 4.61 11.95
N ARG A 102 -3.61 5.29 10.81
CA ARG A 102 -4.40 5.04 9.59
C ARG A 102 -4.00 3.75 8.89
N LEU A 103 -2.72 3.58 8.54
CA LEU A 103 -2.27 2.44 7.74
C LEU A 103 -2.44 1.11 8.49
N THR A 104 -2.22 1.08 9.81
CA THR A 104 -2.44 -0.15 10.60
C THR A 104 -3.90 -0.60 10.56
N ARG A 105 -4.84 0.34 10.67
CA ARG A 105 -6.28 0.02 10.59
C ARG A 105 -6.69 -0.39 9.18
N LEU A 106 -6.17 0.28 8.15
CA LEU A 106 -6.44 -0.08 6.76
C LEU A 106 -5.90 -1.48 6.44
N ALA A 107 -4.67 -1.80 6.87
CA ALA A 107 -4.10 -3.14 6.75
C ALA A 107 -4.96 -4.20 7.49
N ARG A 108 -5.55 -3.84 8.63
CA ARG A 108 -6.45 -4.74 9.35
C ARG A 108 -7.76 -4.99 8.59
N ILE A 109 -8.32 -3.98 7.92
CA ILE A 109 -9.50 -4.18 7.05
C ILE A 109 -9.16 -5.17 5.93
N TRP A 110 -8.03 -4.98 5.27
CA TRP A 110 -7.52 -5.89 4.25
C TRP A 110 -7.35 -7.32 4.76
N ALA A 111 -6.65 -7.51 5.88
CA ALA A 111 -6.48 -8.83 6.50
C ALA A 111 -7.84 -9.49 6.79
N ASN A 112 -8.77 -8.75 7.41
CA ASN A 112 -10.11 -9.25 7.71
C ASN A 112 -10.92 -9.63 6.46
N ARG A 113 -10.65 -9.03 5.28
CA ARG A 113 -11.29 -9.41 4.02
C ARG A 113 -10.63 -10.62 3.40
N LEU A 114 -9.31 -10.62 3.28
CA LEU A 114 -8.55 -11.71 2.68
C LEU A 114 -8.68 -13.01 3.48
N ASP A 115 -8.64 -12.95 4.82
CA ASP A 115 -8.77 -14.12 5.70
C ASP A 115 -10.19 -14.71 5.72
N ALA A 116 -11.19 -13.95 5.27
CA ALA A 116 -12.57 -14.41 5.22
C ALA A 116 -12.92 -15.18 3.93
N LEU A 117 -12.04 -15.13 2.92
CA LEU A 117 -12.22 -15.79 1.63
C LEU A 117 -11.58 -17.19 1.66
N THR A 118 -12.21 -18.15 0.98
CA THR A 118 -11.59 -19.46 0.76
C THR A 118 -10.47 -19.35 -0.29
N ASP A 119 -9.56 -20.32 -0.33
CA ASP A 119 -8.52 -20.39 -1.38
C ASP A 119 -9.12 -20.36 -2.78
N GLU A 120 -10.25 -21.06 -3.00
CA GLU A 120 -10.95 -21.04 -4.28
C GLU A 120 -11.44 -19.63 -4.64
N GLN A 121 -12.00 -18.87 -3.68
CA GLN A 121 -12.44 -17.49 -3.91
C GLN A 121 -11.27 -16.52 -4.12
N LEU A 122 -10.12 -16.78 -3.49
CA LEU A 122 -8.90 -15.99 -3.67
C LEU A 122 -8.31 -16.18 -5.07
N ASP A 123 -8.36 -17.41 -5.59
CA ASP A 123 -7.75 -17.78 -6.88
C ASP A 123 -8.70 -17.62 -8.08
N HIS A 124 -10.02 -17.72 -7.85
CA HIS A 124 -11.06 -17.60 -8.87
C HIS A 124 -12.07 -16.50 -8.50
N SER A 125 -11.55 -15.30 -8.26
CA SER A 125 -12.38 -14.16 -7.88
C SER A 125 -13.25 -13.64 -9.03
N PRO A 126 -14.44 -13.08 -8.75
CA PRO A 126 -15.31 -12.49 -9.76
C PRO A 126 -14.68 -11.23 -10.41
N GLY A 127 -15.06 -10.98 -11.67
CA GLY A 127 -14.58 -9.85 -12.47
C GLY A 127 -13.44 -10.21 -13.43
N GLU A 128 -12.97 -9.24 -14.20
CA GLU A 128 -11.82 -9.38 -15.11
C GLU A 128 -10.51 -8.95 -14.42
N GLY A 129 -9.36 -9.39 -14.92
CA GLY A 129 -8.04 -8.99 -14.40
C GLY A 129 -7.50 -9.95 -13.33
N TRP A 130 -6.73 -9.41 -12.39
CA TRP A 130 -6.07 -10.21 -11.34
C TRP A 130 -7.07 -10.90 -10.41
N SER A 131 -6.69 -12.09 -9.95
CA SER A 131 -7.36 -12.75 -8.83
C SER A 131 -7.18 -11.95 -7.54
N PHE A 132 -8.00 -12.19 -6.50
CA PHE A 132 -7.79 -11.51 -5.21
C PHE A 132 -6.45 -11.86 -4.57
N ARG A 133 -5.90 -13.06 -4.81
CA ARG A 133 -4.55 -13.42 -4.38
C ARG A 133 -3.49 -12.59 -5.10
N GLU A 134 -3.60 -12.46 -6.41
CA GLU A 134 -2.70 -11.66 -7.23
C GLU A 134 -2.81 -10.16 -6.90
N LEU A 135 -4.02 -9.67 -6.62
CA LEU A 135 -4.29 -8.30 -6.19
C LEU A 135 -3.59 -7.99 -4.85
N ALA A 136 -3.65 -8.91 -3.88
CA ALA A 136 -2.93 -8.76 -2.62
C ALA A 136 -1.40 -8.77 -2.82
N ALA A 137 -0.89 -9.61 -3.72
CA ALA A 137 0.52 -9.64 -4.07
C ALA A 137 0.97 -8.34 -4.75
N HIS A 138 0.18 -7.82 -5.68
CA HIS A 138 0.43 -6.52 -6.32
C HIS A 138 0.36 -5.37 -5.31
N LEU A 139 -0.59 -5.40 -4.38
CA LEU A 139 -0.67 -4.38 -3.33
C LEU A 139 0.57 -4.38 -2.45
N ALA A 140 1.18 -5.54 -2.18
CA ALA A 140 2.43 -5.64 -1.43
C ALA A 140 3.60 -4.92 -2.13
N GLU A 141 3.56 -4.74 -3.46
CA GLU A 141 4.54 -3.94 -4.21
C GLU A 141 4.50 -2.44 -3.86
N SER A 142 3.49 -1.98 -3.10
CA SER A 142 3.41 -0.62 -2.55
C SER A 142 4.61 -0.25 -1.67
N VAL A 143 5.40 -1.24 -1.19
CA VAL A 143 6.70 -0.98 -0.54
C VAL A 143 7.58 -0.06 -1.38
N TYR A 144 7.47 -0.14 -2.71
CA TYR A 144 8.17 0.71 -3.66
C TYR A 144 8.08 2.21 -3.32
N TYR A 145 6.92 2.69 -2.85
CA TYR A 145 6.76 4.11 -2.53
C TYR A 145 7.58 4.53 -1.30
N ALA A 146 7.68 3.65 -0.30
CA ALA A 146 8.50 3.90 0.87
C ALA A 146 9.99 3.69 0.57
N ASP A 147 10.33 2.66 -0.19
CA ASP A 147 11.70 2.37 -0.62
C ASP A 147 12.29 3.50 -1.49
N ALA A 148 11.45 4.19 -2.27
CA ALA A 148 11.86 5.36 -3.04
C ALA A 148 12.30 6.54 -2.16
N VAL A 149 11.77 6.66 -0.93
CA VAL A 149 12.24 7.64 0.07
C VAL A 149 13.43 7.08 0.84
N GLY A 150 13.39 5.79 1.20
CA GLY A 150 14.45 5.07 1.88
C GLY A 150 14.53 5.32 3.39
N ASP A 151 15.59 4.82 3.99
CA ASP A 151 15.93 5.04 5.41
C ASP A 151 16.69 6.38 5.55
N LEU A 152 16.22 7.24 6.47
CA LEU A 152 16.78 8.58 6.74
C LEU A 152 17.42 8.70 8.14
N SER A 153 17.80 7.58 8.77
CA SER A 153 18.50 7.54 10.06
C SER A 153 19.99 7.89 10.00
#